data_AF-A0ABC8JT36-F1
#
_entry.id   AF-A0ABC8JT36-F1
#
_cell.length_a   1.000
_cell.length_b   1.000
_cell.length_c   1.000
_cell.angle_alpha   90.00
_cell.angle_beta   90.00
_cell.angle_gamma   90.00
#
_symmetry.space_group_name_H-M   'P 1'
#
loop_
_entity.id
_entity.type
_entity.pdbx_description
1 polymer ?
#
loop_
_entity_poly.entity_id
_entity_poly.type
_entity_poly.pdbx_seq_one_letter_code
_entity_poly.pdbx_strand_id
1 'polypeptide(L)'
;MLESQILVENLSPFVDTKRPKLCSNTPAATESTTTTAYLLPNAVMGYPELSEEPNSDWDQSVLCRICVRLPDGRKVQRSFLKSESVQLLWSFCYSQIDQSERNKPFKLFQAIPGYYKNLYYGCVSFEQSGLANSLISMTWM
;
A
#
# COMPACT_ATOMS: atom_id res chain seq x y z
N MET A 1 -35.14 -6.24 41.77
CA MET A 1 -34.18 -6.86 42.71
C MET A 1 -33.58 -8.03 41.93
N LEU A 2 -32.47 -7.81 41.20
CA LEU A 2 -31.09 -8.06 41.65
C LEU A 2 -31.00 -9.46 42.29
N GLU A 3 -30.37 -10.42 41.64
CA GLU A 3 -28.97 -10.76 41.95
C GLU A 3 -28.14 -11.09 40.71
N SER A 4 -26.96 -10.47 40.66
CA SER A 4 -25.89 -10.70 39.71
C SER A 4 -25.01 -11.85 40.21
N GLN A 5 -24.67 -12.82 39.36
CA GLN A 5 -23.54 -13.73 39.62
C GLN A 5 -22.50 -13.56 38.51
N ILE A 6 -21.42 -12.88 38.92
CA ILE A 6 -20.15 -12.75 38.23
C ILE A 6 -19.38 -14.06 38.45
N LEU A 7 -18.92 -14.68 37.37
CA LEU A 7 -17.74 -15.55 37.41
C LEU A 7 -16.83 -15.15 36.24
N VAL A 8 -15.64 -14.71 36.61
CA VAL A 8 -14.51 -14.38 35.76
C VAL A 8 -13.71 -15.68 35.53
N GLU A 9 -12.79 -15.65 34.55
CA GLU A 9 -11.79 -16.66 34.17
C GLU A 9 -12.29 -17.61 33.06
N ASN A 10 -11.64 -17.79 31.90
CA ASN A 10 -10.21 -17.77 31.59
C ASN A 10 -9.92 -17.37 30.11
N LEU A 11 -8.80 -16.68 29.97
CA LEU A 11 -7.87 -16.49 28.83
C LEU A 11 -7.81 -17.73 27.90
N SER A 12 -7.63 -17.72 26.57
CA SER A 12 -7.37 -16.76 25.48
C SER A 12 -7.67 -17.51 24.15
N PRO A 13 -7.88 -16.82 23.02
CA PRO A 13 -8.27 -17.47 21.77
C PRO A 13 -7.06 -18.03 20.99
N PHE A 14 -7.12 -19.31 20.64
CA PHE A 14 -6.22 -19.92 19.65
C PHE A 14 -6.79 -19.67 18.26
N VAL A 15 -6.27 -18.65 17.56
CA VAL A 15 -6.53 -18.44 16.12
C VAL A 15 -5.20 -18.51 15.37
N ASP A 16 -5.03 -19.62 14.66
CA ASP A 16 -3.97 -19.85 13.69
C ASP A 16 -4.01 -18.75 12.63
N THR A 17 -3.12 -17.77 12.75
CA THR A 17 -2.99 -16.72 11.74
C THR A 17 -1.86 -17.12 10.80
N LYS A 18 -2.24 -17.63 9.62
CA LYS A 18 -1.39 -17.72 8.43
C LYS A 18 -0.68 -16.37 8.22
N ARG A 19 0.58 -16.36 8.61
CA ARG A 19 1.53 -15.24 8.55
C ARG A 19 1.61 -14.70 7.12
N PRO A 20 1.20 -13.44 6.83
CA PRO A 20 1.51 -12.80 5.56
C PRO A 20 3.03 -12.56 5.51
N LYS A 21 3.65 -12.93 4.39
CA LYS A 21 5.09 -12.82 4.18
C LYS A 21 5.52 -11.35 4.33
N LEU A 22 6.42 -11.10 5.28
CA LEU A 22 7.18 -9.88 5.42
C LEU A 22 8.11 -9.75 4.20
N CYS A 23 7.90 -8.71 3.41
CA CYS A 23 8.68 -8.45 2.21
C CYS A 23 9.91 -7.67 2.64
N SER A 24 10.97 -8.42 2.92
CA SER A 24 12.28 -7.88 3.23
C SER A 24 13.11 -7.87 1.96
N ASN A 25 13.46 -6.69 1.49
CA ASN A 25 14.54 -6.54 0.53
C ASN A 25 15.81 -6.34 1.34
N THR A 26 16.70 -7.34 1.32
CA THR A 26 18.08 -7.20 1.80
C THR A 26 18.99 -7.07 0.59
N PRO A 27 19.80 -6.00 0.48
CA PRO A 27 21.11 -6.07 -0.14
C PRO A 27 22.18 -6.05 0.95
N ALA A 28 23.20 -6.88 0.72
CA ALA A 28 24.32 -7.09 1.62
C ALA A 28 25.16 -5.81 1.86
N ALA A 29 25.73 -5.77 3.06
CA ALA A 29 26.64 -4.81 3.67
C ALA A 29 27.58 -4.01 2.74
N THR A 30 27.73 -2.71 3.03
CA THR A 30 29.02 -2.08 3.41
C THR A 30 28.74 -0.80 4.22
N GLU A 31 29.49 -0.61 5.29
CA GLU A 31 29.27 0.32 6.42
C GLU A 31 29.66 1.79 6.10
N SER A 32 29.02 2.78 6.75
CA SER A 32 29.70 3.90 7.46
C SER A 32 28.76 5.03 7.95
N THR A 33 28.80 5.26 9.28
CA THR A 33 28.82 6.56 9.99
C THR A 33 27.54 7.41 10.14
N THR A 34 26.93 7.25 11.33
CA THR A 34 26.53 8.27 12.34
C THR A 34 25.96 9.62 11.87
N THR A 35 24.70 9.90 12.23
CA THR A 35 24.25 11.03 13.10
C THR A 35 22.79 11.40 12.76
N THR A 36 21.87 10.88 13.58
CA THR A 36 20.71 11.61 14.11
C THR A 36 19.72 12.31 13.15
N ALA A 37 18.53 11.71 13.02
CA ALA A 37 17.27 12.45 12.95
C ALA A 37 16.23 11.70 13.78
N TYR A 38 15.68 12.40 14.76
CA TYR A 38 14.84 11.87 15.83
C TYR A 38 13.38 11.70 15.39
N LEU A 39 12.75 10.64 15.91
CA LEU A 39 11.32 10.41 16.07
C LEU A 39 10.48 10.17 14.80
N LEU A 40 10.09 8.90 14.58
CA LEU A 40 8.75 8.60 14.08
C LEU A 40 8.09 7.56 15.00
N PRO A 41 7.31 7.98 16.01
CA PRO A 41 6.49 7.10 16.80
C PRO A 41 5.19 6.86 16.03
N ASN A 42 5.07 5.67 15.45
CA ASN A 42 3.86 4.86 15.43
C ASN A 42 4.19 3.62 14.62
N ALA A 43 3.74 2.45 15.08
CA ALA A 43 3.62 1.27 14.24
C ALA A 43 2.53 1.56 13.19
N VAL A 44 2.84 2.43 12.24
CA VAL A 44 2.03 2.69 11.05
C VAL A 44 2.18 1.43 10.21
N MET A 45 1.09 0.90 9.68
CA MET A 45 1.15 0.13 8.45
C MET A 45 1.78 1.04 7.39
N GLY A 46 3.11 1.08 7.36
CA GLY A 46 3.88 2.15 6.77
C GLY A 46 3.66 2.16 5.27
N TYR A 47 3.22 3.30 4.75
CA TYR A 47 3.37 3.56 3.33
C TYR A 47 4.87 3.73 3.06
N PRO A 48 5.53 2.81 2.32
CA PRO A 48 6.94 2.98 1.97
C PRO A 48 7.16 4.34 1.29
N GLU A 49 8.36 4.90 1.49
CA GLU A 49 8.76 6.09 0.75
C GLU A 49 8.66 5.82 -0.74
N LEU A 50 8.10 6.79 -1.46
CA LEU A 50 7.88 6.68 -2.88
C LEU A 50 9.22 6.83 -3.60
N SER A 51 9.72 5.73 -4.19
CA SER A 51 10.91 5.74 -5.04
C SER A 51 10.79 6.79 -6.14
N GLU A 52 11.84 7.58 -6.38
CA GLU A 52 11.93 8.56 -7.47
C GLU A 52 11.38 7.98 -8.77
N GLU A 53 10.61 8.78 -9.54
CA GLU A 53 10.01 8.27 -10.78
C GLU A 53 11.12 7.77 -11.72
N PRO A 54 11.05 6.50 -12.18
CA PRO A 54 12.08 5.99 -13.07
C PRO A 54 12.07 6.78 -14.36
N ASN A 55 13.25 7.28 -14.75
CA ASN A 55 13.44 8.06 -15.96
C ASN A 55 12.88 7.30 -17.18
N SER A 56 12.28 8.03 -18.12
CA SER A 56 11.68 7.46 -19.35
C SER A 56 12.66 6.65 -20.21
N ASP A 57 13.95 6.76 -19.95
CA ASP A 57 15.04 6.09 -20.65
C ASP A 57 15.26 4.64 -20.20
N TRP A 58 14.57 4.19 -19.15
CA TRP A 58 14.57 2.80 -18.72
C TRP A 58 13.73 1.94 -19.69
N ASP A 59 14.09 0.66 -19.80
CA ASP A 59 13.40 -0.26 -20.71
C ASP A 59 11.90 -0.36 -20.37
N GLN A 60 11.04 -0.16 -21.38
CA GLN A 60 9.58 -0.29 -21.25
C GLN A 60 9.17 -1.72 -20.89
N SER A 61 10.07 -2.70 -21.10
CA SER A 61 9.87 -4.07 -20.66
C SER A 61 9.92 -4.23 -19.14
N VAL A 62 10.63 -3.37 -18.40
CA VAL A 62 10.73 -3.42 -16.93
C VAL A 62 9.83 -2.40 -16.24
N LEU A 63 9.42 -1.35 -16.96
CA LEU A 63 8.50 -0.34 -16.45
C LEU A 63 7.03 -0.71 -16.63
N CYS A 64 6.20 -0.20 -15.74
CA CYS A 64 4.76 -0.16 -15.92
C CYS A 64 4.21 1.23 -15.60
N ARG A 65 3.29 1.69 -16.42
CA ARG A 65 2.68 3.01 -16.30
C ARG A 65 1.29 2.89 -15.71
N ILE A 66 1.11 3.36 -14.49
CA ILE A 66 -0.17 3.27 -13.80
C ILE A 66 -0.84 4.63 -13.82
N CYS A 67 -2.08 4.67 -14.28
CA CYS A 67 -2.93 5.85 -14.22
C CYS A 67 -3.93 5.68 -13.08
N VAL A 68 -4.02 6.65 -12.19
CA VAL A 68 -4.95 6.66 -11.06
C VAL A 68 -5.98 7.77 -11.27
N ARG A 69 -7.27 7.40 -11.26
CA ARG A 69 -8.38 8.35 -11.12
C ARG A 69 -8.58 8.62 -9.65
N LEU A 70 -8.26 9.84 -9.23
CA LEU A 70 -8.49 10.31 -7.89
C LEU A 70 -9.98 10.65 -7.70
N PRO A 71 -10.48 10.62 -6.45
CA PRO A 71 -11.88 10.95 -6.16
C PRO A 71 -12.21 12.43 -6.38
N ASP A 72 -11.21 13.29 -6.50
CA ASP A 72 -11.33 14.69 -6.90
C ASP A 72 -11.60 14.87 -8.42
N GLY A 73 -11.63 13.78 -9.20
CA GLY A 73 -11.83 13.79 -10.65
C GLY A 73 -10.54 13.96 -11.46
N ARG A 74 -9.40 14.25 -10.83
CA ARG A 74 -8.08 14.33 -11.45
C ARG A 74 -7.59 12.94 -11.84
N LYS A 75 -6.76 12.90 -12.88
CA LYS A 75 -6.02 11.71 -13.29
C LYS A 75 -4.55 11.97 -13.07
N VAL A 76 -3.93 11.18 -12.22
CA VAL A 76 -2.48 11.24 -11.98
C VAL A 76 -1.88 9.99 -12.59
N GLN A 77 -0.72 10.13 -13.21
CA GLN A 77 -0.03 9.03 -13.85
C GLN A 77 1.40 8.98 -13.36
N ARG A 78 1.86 7.79 -13.01
CA ARG A 78 3.22 7.55 -12.56
C ARG A 78 3.76 6.25 -13.15
N SER A 79 5.04 6.26 -13.47
CA SER A 79 5.78 5.07 -13.87
C SER A 79 6.31 4.36 -12.63
N PHE A 80 6.21 3.04 -12.62
CA PHE A 80 6.74 2.14 -11.59
C PHE A 80 7.55 1.03 -12.25
N LEU A 81 8.39 0.32 -11.49
CA LEU A 81 8.96 -0.93 -11.99
C LEU A 81 7.93 -2.05 -11.84
N LYS A 82 7.87 -2.98 -12.78
CA LYS A 82 6.96 -4.14 -12.74
C LYS A 82 7.14 -5.00 -11.48
N SER A 83 8.36 -5.04 -10.96
CA SER A 83 8.74 -5.76 -9.75
C SER A 83 8.28 -5.06 -8.46
N GLU A 84 7.91 -3.78 -8.52
CA GLU A 84 7.43 -3.02 -7.35
C GLU A 84 6.08 -3.52 -6.86
N SER A 85 5.83 -3.29 -5.58
CA SER A 85 4.66 -3.82 -4.89
C SER A 85 3.43 -2.91 -4.98
N VAL A 86 2.25 -3.51 -4.87
CA VAL A 86 0.97 -2.77 -4.77
C VAL A 86 0.96 -1.82 -3.57
N GLN A 87 1.73 -2.09 -2.49
CA GLN A 87 1.86 -1.18 -1.35
C GLN A 87 2.39 0.21 -1.77
N LEU A 88 3.28 0.27 -2.75
CA LEU A 88 3.85 1.52 -3.25
C LEU A 88 2.77 2.36 -3.97
N LEU A 89 1.86 1.71 -4.70
CA LEU A 89 0.70 2.39 -5.31
C LEU A 89 -0.24 2.99 -4.26
N TRP A 90 -0.49 2.27 -3.17
CA TRP A 90 -1.29 2.80 -2.06
C TRP A 90 -0.63 4.03 -1.43
N SER A 91 0.69 3.96 -1.22
CA SER A 91 1.50 5.07 -0.72
C SER A 91 1.41 6.29 -1.63
N PHE A 92 1.42 6.06 -2.94
CA PHE A 92 1.32 7.12 -3.94
C PHE A 92 -0.07 7.76 -3.89
N CYS A 93 -1.13 6.96 -3.84
CA CYS A 93 -2.48 7.50 -3.71
C CYS A 93 -2.60 8.34 -2.44
N TYR A 94 -2.06 7.87 -1.31
CA TYR A 94 -2.06 8.61 -0.05
C TYR A 94 -1.32 9.95 -0.14
N SER A 95 -0.21 10.03 -0.89
CA SER A 95 0.54 11.27 -1.06
C SER A 95 -0.18 12.30 -1.94
N GLN A 96 -1.04 11.84 -2.86
CA GLN A 96 -1.83 12.72 -3.74
C GLN A 96 -3.08 13.30 -3.06
N ILE A 97 -3.47 12.78 -1.89
CA ILE A 97 -4.62 13.25 -1.13
C ILE A 97 -4.25 14.49 -0.30
N ASP A 98 -5.12 15.49 -0.35
CA ASP A 98 -5.01 16.70 0.46
C ASP A 98 -5.08 16.39 1.96
N GLN A 99 -4.37 17.19 2.77
CA GLN A 99 -4.26 16.94 4.21
C GLN A 99 -5.61 16.85 4.93
N SER A 100 -6.63 17.60 4.46
CA SER A 100 -7.99 17.58 5.01
C SER A 100 -8.72 16.25 4.79
N GLU A 101 -8.35 15.49 3.76
CA GLU A 101 -9.02 14.25 3.37
C GLU A 101 -8.21 12.99 3.72
N ARG A 102 -6.98 13.12 4.23
CA ARG A 102 -6.12 11.99 4.63
C ARG A 102 -6.71 11.09 5.71
N ASN A 103 -7.67 11.60 6.49
CA ASN A 103 -8.36 10.82 7.52
C ASN A 103 -9.51 9.97 6.95
N LYS A 104 -9.89 10.16 5.68
CA LYS A 104 -10.96 9.39 5.05
C LYS A 104 -10.40 8.05 4.54
N PRO A 105 -11.02 6.91 4.89
CA PRO A 105 -10.65 5.65 4.29
C PRO A 105 -10.95 5.66 2.79
N PHE A 106 -10.08 5.05 2.00
CA PHE A 106 -10.27 4.90 0.57
C PHE A 106 -9.99 3.47 0.13
N LYS A 107 -10.54 3.10 -1.02
CA LYS A 107 -10.24 1.84 -1.71
C LYS A 107 -9.74 2.11 -3.12
N LEU A 108 -8.86 1.23 -3.56
CA LEU A 108 -8.36 1.19 -4.93
C LEU A 108 -8.97 0.01 -5.66
N PHE A 109 -9.39 0.22 -6.90
CA PHE A 109 -9.92 -0.85 -7.74
C PHE A 109 -9.56 -0.61 -9.21
N GLN A 110 -9.37 -1.70 -9.96
CA GLN A 110 -9.21 -1.68 -11.40
C GLN A 110 -10.59 -1.80 -12.04
N ALA A 111 -10.95 -0.81 -12.86
CA ALA A 111 -12.19 -0.83 -13.63
C ALA A 111 -11.95 -1.60 -14.93
N ILE A 112 -12.57 -2.77 -15.05
CA ILE A 112 -12.55 -3.61 -16.26
C ILE A 112 -13.97 -3.61 -16.84
N PRO A 113 -14.16 -3.58 -18.17
CA PRO A 113 -15.50 -3.72 -18.74
C PRO A 113 -16.19 -4.99 -18.23
N GLY A 114 -17.31 -4.85 -17.52
CA GLY A 114 -18.08 -5.96 -16.95
C GLY A 114 -17.59 -6.52 -15.61
N TYR A 115 -16.48 -6.00 -15.04
CA TYR A 115 -15.97 -6.47 -13.74
C TYR A 115 -15.09 -5.42 -13.04
N TYR A 116 -15.08 -5.39 -11.71
CA TYR A 116 -14.12 -4.58 -10.96
C TYR A 116 -13.26 -5.47 -10.07
N LYS A 117 -11.95 -5.23 -10.10
CA LYS A 117 -10.99 -5.92 -9.24
C LYS A 117 -10.58 -4.98 -8.11
N ASN A 118 -11.02 -5.27 -6.89
CA ASN A 118 -10.52 -4.54 -5.72
C ASN A 118 -9.05 -4.86 -5.52
N LEU A 119 -8.27 -3.82 -5.22
CA LEU A 119 -6.88 -3.96 -4.87
C LEU A 119 -6.79 -3.92 -3.36
N TYR A 120 -6.08 -4.89 -2.80
CA TYR A 120 -5.80 -4.92 -1.37
C TYR A 120 -4.36 -4.48 -1.13
N TYR A 121 -4.11 -3.90 0.04
CA TYR A 121 -2.75 -3.59 0.46
C TYR A 121 -1.97 -4.90 0.67
N GLY A 122 -0.85 -5.06 -0.03
CA GLY A 122 -0.02 -6.25 0.07
C GLY A 122 1.18 -6.22 -0.88
N CYS A 123 2.17 -7.06 -0.63
CA CYS A 123 3.43 -7.02 -1.37
C CYS A 123 3.41 -7.67 -2.76
N VAL A 124 2.24 -7.93 -3.33
CA VAL A 124 2.17 -8.53 -4.67
C VAL A 124 2.77 -7.51 -5.65
N SER A 125 3.60 -7.97 -6.60
CA SER A 125 4.17 -7.07 -7.59
C SER A 125 3.11 -6.58 -8.59
N PHE A 126 3.36 -5.47 -9.28
CA PHE A 126 2.46 -4.97 -10.32
C PHE A 126 2.29 -5.96 -11.48
N GLU A 127 3.34 -6.70 -11.83
CA GLU A 127 3.28 -7.76 -12.82
C GLU A 127 2.39 -8.92 -12.36
N GLN A 128 2.63 -9.44 -11.15
CA GLN A 128 1.88 -10.58 -10.62
C GLN A 128 0.41 -10.25 -10.34
N SER A 129 0.11 -8.99 -10.01
CA SER A 129 -1.25 -8.51 -9.76
C SER A 129 -2.01 -8.17 -11.05
N GLY A 130 -1.35 -8.15 -12.21
CA GLY A 130 -1.96 -7.76 -13.49
C GLY A 130 -2.31 -6.28 -13.56
N LEU A 131 -1.59 -5.45 -12.80
CA LEU A 131 -1.79 -3.99 -12.75
C LEU A 131 -0.86 -3.22 -13.69
N ALA A 132 0.10 -3.92 -14.32
CA ALA A 132 1.01 -3.30 -15.26
C ALA A 132 0.21 -2.58 -16.37
N ASN A 133 0.54 -1.32 -16.63
CA ASN A 133 -0.07 -0.48 -17.67
C ASN A 133 -1.59 -0.28 -17.52
N SER A 134 -2.12 -0.44 -16.30
CA SER A 134 -3.56 -0.40 -16.03
C SER A 134 -4.03 0.94 -15.47
N LEU A 135 -5.34 1.15 -15.62
CA LEU A 135 -6.05 2.27 -15.03
C LEU A 135 -6.71 1.85 -13.71
N ILE A 136 -6.33 2.52 -12.64
CA ILE A 136 -6.83 2.32 -11.29
C ILE A 136 -7.77 3.47 -10.95
N SER A 137 -8.84 3.17 -10.25
CA SER A 137 -9.76 4.15 -9.70
C SER A 137 -9.70 4.11 -8.19
N MET A 138 -9.67 5.29 -7.59
CA MET A 138 -9.73 5.50 -6.15
C MET A 138 -11.12 6.05 -5.81
N THR A 139 -11.72 5.53 -4.75
CA THR A 139 -12.95 6.07 -4.18
C THR A 139 -12.87 6.10 -2.67
N TRP A 140 -13.53 7.09 -2.08
CA TRP A 140 -13.80 7.12 -0.65
C TRP A 140 -14.68 5.94 -0.25
N MET A 141 -14.47 5.44 0.97
CA MET A 141 -15.34 4.45 1.62
C MET A 141 -16.25 5.13 2.64
#